data_AF-A0A0G1YCF3-F1
#
_entry.id   AF-A0A0G1YCF3-F1
#
_cell.length_a   1.000
_cell.length_b   1.000
_cell.length_c   1.000
_cell.angle_alpha   90.00
_cell.angle_beta   90.00
_cell.angle_gamma   90.00
#
_symmetry.space_group_name_H-M   'P 1'
#
loop_
_entity.id
_entity.type
_entity.pdbx_description
1 polymer ?
#
loop_
_entity_poly.entity_id
_entity_poly.type
_entity_poly.pdbx_seq_one_letter_code
_entity_poly.pdbx_strand_id
1 'polypeptide(L)'
;MTKKRKRSILLSTGFLCVMVVVAGILRYLWIFPAHPWETFQQYLDFYVYSDMLAHWVTAQKYWIPGVQWSYADLMYPPGTGAFIALLFGPRMERLWLFLFAQWLQTMWIFFGTGYLTFLIYGRRAGMIALFIAAFSFPLFDYAVYMLSETPFTSLLLVAAIFMALAVPAVLLEGTAPYSHAVCVILLCRSSPGDCSCVSAYDSPQSRGIHAACA
;
A
#
# COMPACT_ATOMS: atom_id res chain seq x y z
N MET A 1 31.03 -24.35 -19.70
CA MET A 1 30.11 -23.50 -20.49
C MET A 1 29.10 -22.82 -19.57
N THR A 2 29.34 -21.58 -19.16
CA THR A 2 28.41 -20.80 -18.34
C THR A 2 27.32 -20.18 -19.23
N LYS A 3 26.10 -20.73 -19.19
CA LYS A 3 24.91 -20.14 -19.84
C LYS A 3 24.73 -18.71 -19.31
N LYS A 4 25.05 -17.68 -20.14
CA LYS A 4 24.68 -16.29 -19.87
C LYS A 4 23.15 -16.23 -19.72
N ARG A 5 22.66 -16.08 -18.49
CA ARG A 5 21.25 -15.90 -18.18
C ARG A 5 20.78 -14.63 -18.90
N LYS A 6 20.03 -14.78 -20.01
CA LYS A 6 19.45 -13.65 -20.74
C LYS A 6 18.65 -12.82 -19.74
N ARG A 7 19.05 -11.56 -19.52
CA ARG A 7 18.27 -10.63 -18.68
C ARG A 7 16.94 -10.40 -19.39
N SER A 8 15.84 -10.61 -18.67
CA SER A 8 14.49 -10.37 -19.21
C SER A 8 14.33 -8.88 -19.48
N ILE A 9 14.01 -8.52 -20.73
CA ILE A 9 13.80 -7.13 -21.17
C ILE A 9 12.66 -6.47 -20.40
N LEU A 10 11.64 -7.26 -20.03
CA LEU A 10 10.48 -6.87 -19.21
C LEU A 10 10.85 -6.39 -17.80
N LEU A 11 12.03 -6.77 -17.29
CA LEU A 11 12.53 -6.37 -15.97
C LEU A 11 13.70 -5.38 -16.09
N SER A 12 13.87 -4.75 -17.25
CA SER A 12 14.80 -3.64 -17.40
C SER A 12 14.22 -2.37 -16.77
N THR A 13 15.07 -1.57 -16.15
CA THR A 13 14.66 -0.30 -15.54
C THR A 13 14.07 0.66 -16.57
N GLY A 14 14.58 0.67 -17.80
CA GLY A 14 14.03 1.48 -18.89
C GLY A 14 12.60 1.08 -19.25
N PHE A 15 12.33 -0.22 -19.42
CA PHE A 15 10.97 -0.70 -19.70
C PHE A 15 9.99 -0.33 -18.58
N LEU A 16 10.37 -0.52 -17.31
CA LEU A 16 9.52 -0.16 -16.18
C LEU A 16 9.26 1.34 -16.09
N CYS A 17 10.25 2.17 -16.38
CA CYS A 17 10.07 3.63 -16.40
C CYS A 17 9.02 4.04 -17.45
N VAL A 18 9.11 3.49 -18.66
CA VAL A 18 8.10 3.71 -19.71
C VAL A 18 6.73 3.21 -19.27
N MET A 19 6.63 2.01 -18.70
CA MET A 19 5.36 1.46 -18.23
C MET A 19 4.72 2.30 -17.12
N VAL A 20 5.51 2.79 -16.17
CA VAL A 20 5.04 3.68 -15.10
C VAL A 20 4.51 4.99 -15.68
N VAL A 21 5.22 5.59 -16.64
CA VAL A 21 4.76 6.81 -17.31
C VAL A 21 3.46 6.55 -18.07
N VAL A 22 3.39 5.46 -18.83
CA VAL A 22 2.16 5.08 -19.56
C VAL A 22 1.01 4.84 -18.59
N ALA A 23 1.23 4.10 -17.50
CA ALA A 23 0.21 3.85 -16.48
C ALA A 23 -0.24 5.13 -15.77
N GLY A 24 0.66 6.08 -15.55
CA GLY A 24 0.36 7.41 -15.01
C GLY A 24 -0.50 8.24 -15.96
N ILE A 25 -0.14 8.26 -17.24
CA ILE A 25 -0.90 8.92 -18.31
C ILE A 25 -2.27 8.26 -18.47
N LEU A 26 -2.37 6.92 -18.50
CA LEU A 26 -3.65 6.23 -18.62
C LEU A 26 -4.58 6.56 -17.46
N ARG A 27 -4.07 6.64 -16.22
CA ARG A 27 -4.88 7.09 -15.07
C ARG A 27 -5.26 8.56 -15.16
N TYR A 28 -4.36 9.41 -15.64
CA TYR A 28 -4.69 10.80 -15.91
C TYR A 28 -5.82 10.90 -16.96
N LEU A 29 -5.72 10.14 -18.05
CA LEU A 29 -6.73 10.11 -19.10
C LEU A 29 -8.07 9.52 -18.61
N TRP A 30 -8.01 8.51 -17.74
CA TRP A 30 -9.19 7.92 -17.12
C TRP A 30 -9.88 8.92 -16.20
N ILE A 31 -9.12 9.60 -15.33
CA ILE A 31 -9.68 10.58 -14.41
C ILE A 31 -10.18 11.78 -15.21
N PHE A 32 -9.29 12.51 -15.90
CA PHE A 32 -9.56 13.86 -16.42
C PHE A 32 -10.45 13.94 -17.68
N PRO A 33 -10.03 13.42 -18.85
CA PRO A 33 -10.79 13.57 -20.10
C PRO A 33 -11.86 12.52 -20.35
N ALA A 34 -11.77 11.30 -19.77
CA ALA A 34 -12.78 10.26 -20.00
C ALA A 34 -14.10 10.52 -19.26
N HIS A 35 -14.11 11.46 -18.32
CA HIS A 35 -15.25 11.81 -17.47
C HIS A 35 -15.61 13.28 -17.71
N PRO A 36 -16.64 13.59 -18.51
CA PRO A 36 -17.02 14.97 -18.79
C PRO A 36 -17.71 15.58 -17.55
N TRP A 37 -16.96 16.34 -16.75
CA TRP A 37 -17.48 17.12 -15.63
C TRP A 37 -17.57 18.61 -15.99
N GLU A 38 -18.25 18.94 -17.09
CA GLU A 38 -18.45 20.34 -17.49
C GLU A 38 -19.02 21.18 -16.34
N THR A 39 -19.75 20.53 -15.40
CA THR A 39 -20.15 21.11 -14.13
C THR A 39 -19.88 20.20 -12.93
N PHE A 40 -19.73 20.81 -11.76
CA PHE A 40 -19.62 20.12 -10.47
C PHE A 40 -20.86 19.25 -10.17
N GLN A 41 -22.04 19.72 -10.57
CA GLN A 41 -23.30 18.97 -10.35
C GLN A 41 -23.32 17.65 -11.14
N GLN A 42 -22.86 17.66 -12.39
CA GLN A 42 -22.73 16.43 -13.18
C GLN A 42 -21.83 15.40 -12.48
N TYR A 43 -20.73 15.84 -11.87
CA TYR A 43 -19.87 14.93 -11.12
C TYR A 43 -20.61 14.26 -9.96
N LEU A 44 -21.38 15.03 -9.17
CA LEU A 44 -22.18 14.48 -8.07
C LEU A 44 -23.22 13.47 -8.57
N ASP A 45 -23.95 13.80 -9.63
CA ASP A 45 -25.06 12.98 -10.11
C ASP A 45 -24.61 11.63 -10.68
N PHE A 46 -23.42 11.58 -11.32
CA PHE A 46 -22.91 10.38 -11.97
C PHE A 46 -21.93 9.56 -11.10
N TYR A 47 -21.20 10.19 -10.18
CA TYR A 47 -20.05 9.57 -9.50
C TYR A 47 -20.12 9.59 -7.98
N VAL A 48 -21.21 10.10 -7.39
CA VAL A 48 -21.48 10.01 -5.97
C VAL A 48 -22.76 9.21 -5.77
N TYR A 49 -22.61 7.92 -5.51
CA TYR A 49 -23.73 7.02 -5.20
C TYR A 49 -23.53 6.33 -3.85
N SER A 50 -24.65 5.91 -3.24
CA SER A 50 -24.67 5.10 -2.02
C SER A 50 -23.86 5.69 -0.84
N ASP A 51 -22.77 5.04 -0.45
CA ASP A 51 -21.87 5.37 0.67
C ASP A 51 -21.07 6.66 0.42
N MET A 52 -20.77 6.97 -0.83
CA MET A 52 -20.10 8.22 -1.22
C MET A 52 -20.93 9.46 -0.84
N LEU A 53 -22.27 9.35 -0.87
CA LEU A 53 -23.16 10.43 -0.46
C LEU A 53 -23.02 10.72 1.03
N ALA A 54 -22.83 9.69 1.85
CA ALA A 54 -22.60 9.88 3.28
C ALA A 54 -21.27 10.62 3.54
N HIS A 55 -20.22 10.29 2.78
CA HIS A 55 -18.95 11.01 2.83
C HIS A 55 -19.10 12.48 2.39
N TRP A 56 -19.89 12.75 1.35
CA TRP A 56 -20.18 14.10 0.88
C TRP A 56 -20.91 14.95 1.93
N VAL A 57 -22.01 14.43 2.47
CA VAL A 57 -22.80 15.11 3.51
C VAL A 57 -21.95 15.37 4.75
N THR A 58 -21.15 14.38 5.16
CA THR A 58 -20.22 14.53 6.28
C THR A 58 -19.17 15.60 6.01
N ALA A 59 -18.64 15.68 4.79
CA ALA A 59 -17.66 16.69 4.40
C ALA A 59 -18.23 18.11 4.49
N GLN A 60 -19.50 18.31 4.09
CA GLN A 60 -20.17 19.61 4.22
C GLN A 60 -20.29 20.07 5.68
N LYS A 61 -20.57 19.15 6.61
CA LYS A 61 -20.73 19.45 8.04
C LYS A 61 -19.46 20.05 8.66
N TYR A 62 -18.26 19.64 8.23
CA TYR A 62 -17.00 20.19 8.75
C TYR A 62 -16.85 21.71 8.58
N TRP A 63 -17.57 22.32 7.63
CA TRP A 63 -17.50 23.76 7.36
C TRP A 63 -18.70 24.56 7.87
N ILE A 64 -19.68 23.92 8.52
CA ILE A 64 -20.87 24.56 9.08
C ILE A 64 -20.66 24.81 10.59
N PRO A 65 -20.51 26.07 11.03
CA PRO A 65 -20.35 26.38 12.45
C PRO A 65 -21.56 25.93 13.27
N GLY A 66 -21.31 25.25 14.40
CA GLY A 66 -22.37 24.81 15.31
C GLY A 66 -23.22 23.63 14.82
N VAL A 67 -22.79 22.94 13.76
CA VAL A 67 -23.51 21.79 13.24
C VAL A 67 -23.60 20.68 14.28
N GLN A 68 -24.77 20.06 14.40
CA GLN A 68 -24.98 18.90 15.26
C GLN A 68 -24.56 17.63 14.52
N TRP A 69 -23.70 16.84 15.17
CA TRP A 69 -23.26 15.55 14.66
C TRP A 69 -24.22 14.46 15.10
N SER A 70 -24.69 13.64 14.16
CA SER A 70 -25.55 12.50 14.43
C SER A 70 -24.72 11.22 14.51
N TYR A 71 -25.25 10.20 15.20
CA TYR A 71 -24.60 8.88 15.23
C TYR A 71 -24.44 8.28 13.83
N ALA A 72 -25.36 8.57 12.91
CA ALA A 72 -25.28 8.12 11.52
C ALA A 72 -24.03 8.66 10.79
N ASP A 73 -23.51 9.83 11.19
CA ASP A 73 -22.29 10.42 10.61
C ASP A 73 -21.02 9.66 11.01
N LEU A 74 -21.11 8.78 12.02
CA LEU A 74 -20.03 7.96 12.53
C LEU A 74 -20.07 6.53 11.98
N MET A 75 -21.10 6.17 11.20
CA MET A 75 -21.21 4.83 10.60
C MET A 75 -20.11 4.57 9.57
N TYR A 76 -19.55 5.63 8.98
CA TYR A 76 -18.42 5.55 8.07
C TYR A 76 -17.17 6.15 8.73
N PRO A 77 -15.95 5.74 8.33
CA PRO A 77 -14.73 6.29 8.89
C PRO A 77 -14.69 7.82 8.77
N PRO A 78 -14.64 8.57 9.89
CA PRO A 78 -14.78 10.03 9.86
C PRO A 78 -13.62 10.71 9.12
N GLY A 79 -12.48 10.03 9.01
CA GLY A 79 -11.29 10.49 8.30
C GLY A 79 -11.53 10.73 6.81
N THR A 80 -12.37 9.94 6.15
CA THR A 80 -12.69 10.12 4.72
C THR A 80 -13.47 11.42 4.50
N GLY A 81 -14.49 11.67 5.33
CA GLY A 81 -15.25 12.93 5.28
C GLY A 81 -14.38 14.16 5.55
N ALA A 82 -13.46 14.07 6.53
CA ALA A 82 -12.51 15.14 6.83
C ALA A 82 -11.54 15.40 5.68
N PHE A 83 -11.00 14.34 5.07
CA PHE A 83 -10.11 14.42 3.91
C PHE A 83 -10.80 15.11 2.72
N ILE A 84 -12.03 14.71 2.44
CA ILE A 84 -12.85 15.30 1.37
C ILE A 84 -13.17 16.77 1.68
N ALA A 85 -13.57 17.09 2.91
CA ALA A 85 -13.82 18.47 3.33
C ALA A 85 -12.61 19.37 3.11
N LEU A 86 -11.40 18.88 3.43
CA LEU A 86 -10.16 19.62 3.25
C LEU A 86 -9.86 19.89 1.78
N LEU A 87 -10.03 18.90 0.91
CA LEU A 87 -9.77 19.04 -0.53
C LEU A 87 -10.79 19.94 -1.22
N PHE A 88 -12.07 19.77 -0.92
CA PHE A 88 -13.14 20.59 -1.50
C PHE A 88 -13.19 22.01 -0.92
N GLY A 89 -12.67 22.19 0.30
CA GLY A 89 -12.60 23.46 1.03
C GLY A 89 -13.96 23.99 1.50
N PRO A 90 -13.99 25.17 2.15
CA PRO A 90 -15.21 25.69 2.79
C PRO A 90 -16.41 25.90 1.87
N ARG A 91 -16.14 26.15 0.59
CA ARG A 91 -17.18 26.39 -0.43
C ARG A 91 -17.59 25.12 -1.18
N MET A 92 -16.94 24.00 -0.89
CA MET A 92 -17.19 22.69 -1.51
C MET A 92 -17.12 22.67 -3.05
N GLU A 93 -16.30 23.54 -3.66
CA GLU A 93 -16.27 23.77 -5.12
C GLU A 93 -14.98 23.27 -5.80
N ARG A 94 -13.98 22.82 -5.03
CA ARG A 94 -12.63 22.52 -5.53
C ARG A 94 -12.48 21.10 -6.11
N LEU A 95 -13.36 20.71 -7.02
CA LEU A 95 -13.37 19.38 -7.64
C LEU A 95 -12.01 19.01 -8.27
N TRP A 96 -11.39 19.92 -9.01
CA TRP A 96 -10.09 19.68 -9.64
C TRP A 96 -8.99 19.31 -8.64
N LEU A 97 -8.99 19.92 -7.45
CA LEU A 97 -8.02 19.62 -6.41
C LEU A 97 -8.24 18.21 -5.85
N PHE A 98 -9.51 17.84 -5.66
CA PHE A 98 -9.86 16.48 -5.24
C PHE A 98 -9.42 15.43 -6.27
N LEU A 99 -9.73 15.63 -7.55
CA LEU A 99 -9.37 14.71 -8.63
C LEU A 99 -7.85 14.60 -8.80
N PHE A 100 -7.14 15.72 -8.65
CA PHE A 100 -5.68 15.72 -8.66
C PHE A 100 -5.09 14.95 -7.47
N ALA A 101 -5.68 15.11 -6.28
CA ALA A 101 -5.28 14.34 -5.11
C ALA A 101 -5.56 12.83 -5.29
N GLN A 102 -6.69 12.44 -5.89
CA GLN A 102 -6.99 11.05 -6.23
C GLN A 102 -5.98 10.47 -7.22
N TRP A 103 -5.66 11.23 -8.28
CA TRP A 103 -4.62 10.84 -9.23
C TRP A 103 -3.27 10.61 -8.52
N LEU A 104 -2.84 11.53 -7.67
CA LEU A 104 -1.61 11.38 -6.89
C LEU A 104 -1.66 10.18 -5.92
N GLN A 105 -2.79 9.94 -5.27
CA GLN A 105 -2.95 8.79 -4.38
C GLN A 105 -2.84 7.47 -5.15
N THR A 106 -3.45 7.36 -6.32
CA THR A 106 -3.31 6.14 -7.14
C THR A 106 -1.90 5.95 -7.67
N MET A 107 -1.18 7.04 -7.99
CA MET A 107 0.26 6.96 -8.27
C MET A 107 1.02 6.39 -7.09
N TRP A 108 0.80 6.97 -5.91
CA TRP A 108 1.43 6.56 -4.67
C TRP A 108 1.18 5.09 -4.36
N ILE A 109 -0.06 4.60 -4.52
CA ILE A 109 -0.40 3.21 -4.18
C ILE A 109 0.42 2.21 -5.00
N PHE A 110 0.55 2.38 -6.33
CA PHE A 110 1.33 1.42 -7.11
C PHE A 110 2.84 1.57 -6.88
N PHE A 111 3.35 2.81 -6.74
CA PHE A 111 4.77 3.03 -6.44
C PHE A 111 5.14 2.45 -5.08
N GLY A 112 4.35 2.74 -4.06
CA GLY A 112 4.53 2.25 -2.71
C GLY A 112 4.40 0.73 -2.63
N THR A 113 3.51 0.11 -3.42
CA THR A 113 3.41 -1.37 -3.50
C THR A 113 4.70 -1.98 -4.05
N GLY A 114 5.24 -1.41 -5.13
CA GLY A 114 6.53 -1.82 -5.70
C GLY A 114 7.69 -1.62 -4.72
N TYR A 115 7.69 -0.50 -3.99
CA TYR A 115 8.69 -0.16 -2.98
C TYR A 115 8.62 -1.09 -1.75
N LEU A 116 7.44 -1.33 -1.20
CA LEU A 116 7.25 -2.25 -0.07
C LEU A 116 7.72 -3.67 -0.44
N THR A 117 7.36 -4.13 -1.63
CA THR A 117 7.79 -5.45 -2.13
C THR A 117 9.31 -5.47 -2.35
N PHE A 118 9.90 -4.37 -2.81
CA PHE A 118 11.35 -4.21 -2.91
C PHE A 118 12.04 -4.34 -1.54
N LEU A 119 11.49 -3.73 -0.49
CA LEU A 119 12.04 -3.80 0.87
C LEU A 119 12.03 -5.23 1.42
N ILE A 120 10.95 -5.97 1.20
CA ILE A 120 10.74 -7.29 1.80
C ILE A 120 11.41 -8.42 0.99
N TYR A 121 11.24 -8.40 -0.33
CA TYR A 121 11.60 -9.52 -1.22
C TYR A 121 12.70 -9.17 -2.23
N GLY A 122 13.21 -7.95 -2.18
CA GLY A 122 14.30 -7.46 -3.02
C GLY A 122 13.87 -7.03 -4.43
N ARG A 123 14.89 -6.65 -5.21
CA ARG A 123 14.71 -5.89 -6.46
C ARG A 123 13.79 -6.53 -7.49
N ARG A 124 13.91 -7.84 -7.72
CA ARG A 124 13.13 -8.52 -8.77
C ARG A 124 11.64 -8.57 -8.44
N ALA A 125 11.31 -8.90 -7.20
CA ALA A 125 9.93 -8.94 -6.73
C ALA A 125 9.31 -7.53 -6.75
N GLY A 126 10.04 -6.51 -6.29
CA GLY A 126 9.58 -5.12 -6.35
C GLY A 126 9.25 -4.65 -7.77
N MET A 127 10.07 -5.00 -8.74
CA MET A 127 9.82 -4.69 -10.16
C MET A 127 8.57 -5.39 -10.71
N ILE A 128 8.34 -6.65 -10.35
CA ILE A 128 7.15 -7.40 -10.77
C ILE A 128 5.88 -6.82 -10.12
N ALA A 129 5.93 -6.56 -8.81
CA ALA A 129 4.80 -5.97 -8.09
C ALA A 129 4.46 -4.57 -8.61
N LEU A 130 5.47 -3.75 -8.90
CA LEU A 130 5.27 -2.44 -9.53
C LEU A 130 4.55 -2.58 -10.87
N PHE A 131 4.97 -3.51 -11.73
CA PHE A 131 4.34 -3.74 -13.02
C PHE A 131 2.87 -4.18 -12.87
N ILE A 132 2.59 -5.13 -11.97
CA ILE A 132 1.21 -5.61 -11.73
C ILE A 132 0.34 -4.48 -11.17
N ALA A 133 0.82 -3.76 -10.15
CA ALA A 133 0.08 -2.67 -9.53
C ALA A 133 -0.17 -1.51 -10.51
N ALA A 134 0.79 -1.22 -11.39
CA ALA A 134 0.66 -0.18 -12.41
C ALA A 134 -0.52 -0.43 -13.37
N PHE A 135 -0.94 -1.67 -13.60
CA PHE A 135 -2.05 -2.03 -14.50
C PHE A 135 -3.26 -2.69 -13.80
N SER A 136 -3.31 -2.66 -12.47
CA SER A 136 -4.40 -3.29 -11.71
C SER A 136 -5.71 -2.52 -11.87
N PHE A 137 -6.70 -3.14 -12.51
CA PHE A 137 -7.98 -2.51 -12.88
C PHE A 137 -8.73 -1.85 -11.70
N PRO A 138 -8.86 -2.48 -10.51
CA PRO A 138 -9.54 -1.82 -9.38
C PRO A 138 -8.92 -0.48 -8.98
N LEU A 139 -7.59 -0.33 -9.11
CA LEU A 139 -6.90 0.93 -8.82
C LEU A 139 -7.09 1.99 -9.91
N PHE A 140 -7.53 1.61 -11.11
CA PHE A 140 -7.96 2.57 -12.13
C PHE A 140 -9.39 3.01 -11.88
N ASP A 141 -10.30 2.05 -11.71
CA ASP A 141 -11.73 2.33 -11.61
C ASP A 141 -12.06 3.17 -10.38
N TYR A 142 -11.50 2.80 -9.21
CA TYR A 142 -11.73 3.54 -7.96
C TYR A 142 -11.10 4.94 -7.90
N ALA A 143 -10.28 5.31 -8.88
CA ALA A 143 -9.58 6.59 -8.89
C ALA A 143 -10.50 7.81 -9.13
N VAL A 144 -11.73 7.59 -9.61
CA VAL A 144 -12.66 8.67 -9.99
C VAL A 144 -13.77 8.86 -8.95
N TYR A 145 -14.06 7.84 -8.16
CA TYR A 145 -15.14 7.82 -7.19
C TYR A 145 -14.74 8.48 -5.86
N MET A 146 -15.75 8.96 -5.12
CA MET A 146 -15.59 9.54 -3.80
C MET A 146 -15.57 8.47 -2.70
N LEU A 147 -14.69 7.49 -2.88
CA LEU A 147 -14.55 6.30 -2.05
C LEU A 147 -13.57 6.50 -0.89
N SER A 148 -13.81 5.77 0.20
CA SER A 148 -12.91 5.71 1.36
C SER A 148 -11.65 4.88 1.10
N GLU A 149 -11.73 3.99 0.13
CA GLU A 149 -10.80 2.91 -0.15
C GLU A 149 -9.46 3.46 -0.63
N THR A 150 -9.48 4.50 -1.47
CA THR A 150 -8.25 5.11 -2.01
C THR A 150 -7.43 5.80 -0.92
N PRO A 151 -7.97 6.74 -0.12
CA PRO A 151 -7.21 7.35 0.97
C PRO A 151 -6.83 6.33 2.05
N PHE A 152 -7.72 5.37 2.38
CA PHE A 152 -7.42 4.32 3.35
C PHE A 152 -6.26 3.43 2.89
N THR A 153 -6.30 2.94 1.66
CA THR A 153 -5.25 2.08 1.07
C THR A 153 -3.91 2.82 1.02
N SER A 154 -3.93 4.10 0.63
CA SER A 154 -2.75 4.97 0.60
C SER A 154 -2.08 5.07 1.99
N LEU A 155 -2.86 5.33 3.04
CA LEU A 155 -2.35 5.44 4.41
C LEU A 155 -1.93 4.09 4.99
N LEU A 156 -2.68 3.02 4.71
CA LEU A 156 -2.32 1.66 5.12
C LEU A 156 -0.97 1.24 4.51
N LEU A 157 -0.72 1.61 3.26
CA LEU A 157 0.55 1.36 2.59
C LEU A 157 1.70 2.12 3.24
N VAL A 158 1.48 3.38 3.64
CA VAL A 158 2.47 4.15 4.43
C VAL A 158 2.79 3.43 5.75
N ALA A 159 1.77 3.00 6.49
CA ALA A 159 1.95 2.27 7.73
C ALA A 159 2.73 0.96 7.51
N ALA A 160 2.41 0.19 6.48
CA ALA A 160 3.11 -1.04 6.13
C ALA A 160 4.58 -0.80 5.76
N ILE A 161 4.88 0.28 5.03
CA ILE A 161 6.26 0.69 4.71
C ILE A 161 7.02 1.03 5.99
N PHE A 162 6.44 1.81 6.90
CA PHE A 162 7.09 2.13 8.18
C PHE A 162 7.35 0.90 9.03
N MET A 163 6.40 -0.05 9.09
CA MET A 163 6.63 -1.33 9.76
C MET A 163 7.79 -2.11 9.12
N ALA A 164 7.83 -2.21 7.79
CA ALA A 164 8.90 -2.89 7.08
C ALA A 164 10.28 -2.25 7.31
N LEU A 165 10.34 -0.93 7.48
CA LEU A 165 11.56 -0.21 7.83
C LEU A 165 11.95 -0.35 9.31
N ALA A 166 10.97 -0.49 10.21
CA ALA A 166 11.21 -0.62 11.65
C ALA A 166 11.74 -2.02 12.04
N VAL A 167 11.29 -3.09 11.38
CA VAL A 167 11.72 -4.47 11.68
C VAL A 167 13.25 -4.67 11.64
N PRO A 168 14.01 -4.18 10.63
CA PRO A 168 15.46 -4.26 10.66
C PRO A 168 16.11 -3.36 11.73
N ALA A 169 15.48 -2.24 12.12
CA ALA A 169 15.98 -1.38 13.19
C ALA A 169 15.89 -2.04 14.58
N VAL A 170 14.81 -2.78 14.84
CA VAL A 170 14.61 -3.53 16.10
C VAL A 170 15.60 -4.69 16.23
N LEU A 171 15.99 -5.32 15.11
CA LEU A 171 17.02 -6.38 15.10
C LEU A 171 18.45 -5.86 15.26
N LEU A 172 18.70 -4.58 14.93
CA LEU A 172 20.01 -3.93 15.05
C LEU A 172 20.25 -3.25 16.41
N GLU A 173 19.20 -2.79 17.09
CA GLU A 173 19.31 -2.30 18.48
C GLU A 173 19.30 -3.45 19.52
N GLY A 174 18.87 -4.65 19.11
CA GLY A 174 18.79 -5.84 19.95
C GLY A 174 19.91 -6.87 19.80
N THR A 175 20.98 -6.59 19.04
CA THR A 175 22.08 -7.57 18.84
C THR A 175 23.44 -7.08 19.31
N ALA A 176 23.69 -7.35 20.60
CA ALA A 176 24.85 -8.17 20.96
C ALA A 176 24.90 -9.41 20.03
N PRO A 177 26.09 -9.93 19.68
CA PRO A 177 26.32 -10.63 18.43
C PRO A 177 25.67 -12.02 18.44
N TYR A 178 24.48 -12.15 17.85
CA TYR A 178 23.90 -13.45 17.54
C TYR A 178 23.49 -13.51 16.07
N SER A 179 24.50 -13.91 15.31
CA SER A 179 24.40 -14.72 14.10
C SER A 179 23.16 -15.63 14.12
N HIS A 180 22.31 -15.48 13.09
CA HIS A 180 21.37 -16.48 12.59
C HIS A 180 20.51 -17.23 13.63
N ALA A 181 19.36 -16.65 14.00
CA ALA A 181 18.25 -17.40 14.57
C ALA A 181 16.95 -17.06 13.84
N VAL A 182 16.68 -17.76 12.74
CA VAL A 182 15.30 -17.95 12.26
C VAL A 182 14.65 -18.91 13.25
N CYS A 183 13.88 -18.36 14.20
CA CYS A 183 13.08 -19.15 15.12
C CYS A 183 11.89 -19.71 14.34
N VAL A 184 12.01 -20.96 13.89
CA VAL A 184 10.89 -21.77 13.40
C VAL A 184 10.05 -22.14 14.62
N ILE A 185 8.73 -21.91 14.51
CA ILE A 185 7.70 -22.21 15.49
C ILE A 185 7.92 -23.63 16.09
N LEU A 186 8.22 -23.69 17.38
CA LEU A 186 8.29 -24.93 18.16
C LEU A 186 6.88 -25.49 18.39
N LEU A 187 6.57 -26.60 17.74
CA LEU A 187 5.50 -27.51 18.16
C LEU A 187 6.02 -28.26 19.40
N CYS A 188 5.71 -27.77 20.60
CA CYS A 188 5.89 -28.56 21.82
C CYS A 188 4.85 -29.68 21.86
N ARG A 189 5.29 -30.93 21.66
CA ARG A 189 4.52 -32.11 22.07
C ARG A 189 4.61 -32.23 23.59
N SER A 190 3.48 -32.51 24.22
CA SER A 190 3.22 -32.56 25.66
C SER A 190 4.00 -33.67 26.39
N SER A 191 5.30 -33.51 26.60
CA SER A 191 6.03 -34.26 27.63
C SER A 191 7.27 -33.48 28.10
N PRO A 192 7.48 -33.31 29.42
CA PRO A 192 8.60 -32.55 29.96
C PRO A 192 9.86 -33.42 29.90
N GLY A 193 10.71 -33.22 28.89
CA GLY A 193 12.02 -33.87 28.86
C GLY A 193 12.76 -33.84 27.53
N ASP A 194 12.04 -33.81 26.40
CA ASP A 194 12.67 -33.96 25.08
C ASP A 194 12.40 -32.76 24.17
N CYS A 195 13.26 -31.74 24.25
CA CYS A 195 13.38 -30.73 23.20
C CYS A 195 14.62 -31.06 22.36
N SER A 196 14.43 -31.75 21.24
CA SER A 196 15.50 -31.96 20.26
C SER A 196 15.48 -30.82 19.22
N CYS A 197 16.58 -30.06 19.16
CA CYS A 197 16.81 -29.09 18.10
C CYS A 197 17.25 -29.83 16.83
N VAL A 198 16.33 -30.01 15.87
CA VAL A 198 16.70 -30.51 14.55
C VAL A 198 17.15 -29.32 13.69
N SER A 199 18.46 -29.18 13.52
CA SER A 199 19.04 -28.25 12.53
C SER A 199 18.70 -28.75 11.13
N ALA A 200 17.99 -27.94 10.34
CA ALA A 200 17.57 -28.30 8.98
C ALA A 200 18.65 -28.06 7.91
N TYR A 201 19.93 -27.98 8.27
CA TYR A 201 21.03 -27.85 7.32
C TYR A 201 22.20 -28.78 7.68
N ASP A 202 22.12 -30.02 7.23
CA ASP A 202 23.30 -30.89 7.07
C ASP A 202 24.10 -30.39 5.87
N SER A 203 25.08 -29.52 6.12
CA SER A 203 26.20 -29.32 5.20
C SER A 203 27.36 -30.22 5.62
N PRO A 204 28.05 -30.94 4.71
CA PRO A 204 29.04 -31.96 5.10
C PRO A 204 30.36 -31.42 5.69
N GLN A 205 30.45 -30.15 6.05
CA GLN A 205 31.72 -29.48 6.37
C GLN A 205 31.91 -29.04 7.83
N SER A 206 30.98 -29.31 8.75
CA SER A 206 31.12 -28.93 10.16
C SER A 206 31.17 -30.13 11.11
N ARG A 207 32.11 -31.05 10.88
CA ARG A 207 32.53 -31.96 11.95
C ARG A 207 33.44 -31.20 12.91
N GLY A 208 32.95 -31.00 14.13
CA GLY A 208 33.80 -30.73 15.28
C GLY A 208 33.58 -29.38 15.94
N ILE A 209 32.42 -29.16 16.55
CA ILE A 209 32.33 -28.36 17.76
C ILE A 209 31.38 -29.10 18.72
N HIS A 210 31.97 -29.86 19.66
CA HIS A 210 31.26 -30.28 20.86
C HIS A 210 31.04 -29.01 21.70
N ALA A 211 29.81 -28.52 21.76
CA ALA A 211 29.40 -27.59 22.80
C ALA A 211 28.89 -28.43 23.98
N ALA A 212 29.67 -28.46 25.05
CA ALA A 212 29.23 -28.95 26.36
C ALA A 212 28.20 -27.95 26.93
N CYS A 213 27.05 -28.47 27.35
CA CYS A 213 26.09 -27.72 28.15
C CYS A 213 26.67 -27.46 29.55
N ALA A 214 26.58 -26.22 30.01
CA ALA A 214 26.59 -25.84 31.42
C ALA A 214 25.34 -24.98 31.66
#